data_AF-A0A430B244-F1
#
_entry.id   AF-A0A430B244-F1
#
_cell.length_a   1.000
_cell.length_b   1.000
_cell.length_c   1.000
_cell.angle_alpha   90.00
_cell.angle_beta   90.00
_cell.angle_gamma   90.00
#
_symmetry.space_group_name_H-M   'P 1'
#
loop_
_entity.id
_entity.type
_entity.pdbx_description
1 polymer ?
#
loop_
_entity_poly.entity_id
_entity_poly.type
_entity_poly.pdbx_seq_one_letter_code
_entity_poly.pdbx_strand_id
1 'polypeptide(L)'
;MPKLTRETFVAHSSILENNCQLSRALNYQISLELNYTLSKKDIANFFVSNHTVLKIQKELVKTHKPNFSYLPRVLCVDEFKSTSSCKIAMSSICVDGEQNELFEILEDRRLSQQIKHFMRFSRKTRKKLKYLVMDMNASYGQLIQTVFPCAVIVTNRFHIFQHITRFFNQLRVKVMNQFRTGDTKEQKRYHRLKHYWKLFLKDSDKVDTDASIELG
;
A
#
# COMPACT_ATOMS: atom_id res chain seq x y z
N MET A 1 -19.51 3.12 68.09
CA MET A 1 -18.69 3.55 66.93
C MET A 1 -19.32 3.00 65.65
N PRO A 2 -19.94 3.86 64.81
CA PRO A 2 -20.54 3.42 63.56
C PRO A 2 -19.47 3.26 62.48
N LYS A 3 -19.45 2.10 61.81
CA LYS A 3 -18.62 1.85 60.63
C LYS A 3 -19.20 2.65 59.45
N LEU A 4 -18.54 3.73 59.03
CA LEU A 4 -18.87 4.42 57.79
C LEU A 4 -18.67 3.45 56.61
N THR A 5 -19.73 3.17 55.89
CA THR A 5 -19.71 2.53 54.57
C THR A 5 -18.91 3.42 53.62
N ARG A 6 -17.77 2.91 53.13
CA ARG A 6 -16.93 3.60 52.13
C ARG A 6 -17.56 3.44 50.75
N GLU A 7 -18.67 4.12 50.51
CA GLU A 7 -19.14 4.34 49.15
C GLU A 7 -18.37 5.53 48.57
N THR A 8 -17.61 5.29 47.52
CA THR A 8 -16.86 6.34 46.82
C THR A 8 -17.83 7.04 45.86
N PHE A 9 -18.14 8.31 46.14
CA PHE A 9 -18.93 9.15 45.25
C PHE A 9 -18.07 9.55 44.04
N VAL A 10 -18.45 9.11 42.85
CA VAL A 10 -17.83 9.53 41.59
C VAL A 10 -18.66 10.68 41.03
N ALA A 11 -18.06 11.86 40.94
CA ALA A 11 -18.73 13.03 40.36
C ALA A 11 -18.99 12.80 38.87
N HIS A 12 -20.26 12.86 38.47
CA HIS A 12 -20.67 12.81 37.07
C HIS A 12 -20.64 14.21 36.46
N SER A 13 -20.09 14.33 35.26
CA SER A 13 -20.04 15.58 34.50
C SER A 13 -20.41 15.31 33.04
N SER A 14 -21.05 16.26 32.38
CA SER A 14 -21.29 16.21 30.92
C SER A 14 -19.98 16.36 30.12
N ILE A 15 -18.94 16.90 30.74
CA ILE A 15 -17.65 17.23 30.12
C ILE A 15 -16.72 16.00 30.06
N LEU A 16 -16.81 15.11 31.04
CA LEU A 16 -15.93 13.94 31.20
C LEU A 16 -16.76 12.65 31.08
N GLU A 17 -16.15 11.61 30.52
CA GLU A 17 -16.72 10.26 30.65
C GLU A 17 -16.41 9.69 32.04
N ASN A 18 -17.27 8.78 32.51
CA ASN A 18 -17.06 8.13 33.80
C ASN A 18 -15.69 7.46 33.85
N ASN A 19 -14.95 7.67 34.94
CA ASN A 19 -13.58 7.18 35.13
C ASN A 19 -12.56 7.67 34.08
N CYS A 20 -12.83 8.80 33.40
CA CYS A 20 -11.89 9.43 32.48
C CYS A 20 -11.36 10.77 33.01
N GLN A 21 -10.08 11.03 32.76
CA GLN A 21 -9.42 12.30 33.08
C GLN A 21 -9.40 13.27 31.88
N LEU A 22 -9.75 12.80 30.68
CA LEU A 22 -9.78 13.60 29.45
C LEU A 22 -11.19 14.06 29.13
N SER A 23 -11.33 15.34 28.78
CA SER A 23 -12.60 15.89 28.30
C SER A 23 -13.00 15.25 26.98
N ARG A 24 -14.31 15.12 26.78
CA ARG A 24 -14.88 14.56 25.54
C ARG A 24 -14.44 15.39 24.33
N ALA A 25 -14.51 16.72 24.45
CA ALA A 25 -14.08 17.65 23.40
C ALA A 25 -12.61 17.45 23.00
N LEU A 26 -11.71 17.29 23.96
CA LEU A 26 -10.29 17.04 23.67
C LEU A 26 -10.08 15.68 23.00
N ASN A 27 -10.80 14.64 23.43
CA ASN A 27 -10.74 13.33 22.80
C ASN A 27 -11.22 13.36 21.34
N TYR A 28 -12.31 14.09 21.06
CA TYR A 28 -12.77 14.32 19.70
C TYR A 28 -11.76 15.09 18.85
N GLN A 29 -11.16 16.15 19.39
CA GLN A 29 -10.12 16.90 18.68
C GLN A 29 -8.95 15.99 18.30
N ILE A 30 -8.38 15.26 19.27
CA ILE A 30 -7.29 14.32 19.02
C ILE A 30 -7.69 13.28 17.96
N SER A 31 -8.94 12.81 17.99
CA SER A 31 -9.46 11.85 17.01
C SER A 31 -9.54 12.44 15.59
N LEU A 32 -9.90 13.72 15.44
CA LEU A 32 -9.89 14.41 14.16
C LEU A 32 -8.47 14.63 13.65
N GLU A 33 -7.54 15.01 14.52
CA GLU A 33 -6.13 15.24 14.17
C GLU A 33 -5.44 13.95 13.70
N LEU A 34 -5.86 12.80 14.23
CA LEU A 34 -5.38 11.48 13.80
C LEU A 34 -5.74 11.13 12.34
N ASN A 35 -6.68 11.85 11.71
CA ASN A 35 -6.99 11.66 10.28
C ASN A 35 -5.97 12.33 9.36
N TYR A 36 -5.19 13.28 9.87
CA TYR A 36 -4.14 13.94 9.10
C TYR A 36 -2.81 13.22 9.24
N THR A 37 -1.87 13.48 8.32
CA THR A 37 -0.51 12.92 8.34
C THR A 37 0.37 13.65 9.36
N LEU A 38 -0.08 13.71 10.62
CA LEU A 38 0.64 14.32 11.74
C LEU A 38 1.35 13.24 12.56
N SER A 39 2.52 13.57 13.12
CA SER A 39 3.17 12.64 14.03
C SER A 39 2.45 12.61 15.39
N LYS A 40 2.58 11.52 16.13
CA LYS A 40 2.05 11.43 17.50
C LYS A 40 2.60 12.52 18.42
N LYS A 41 3.81 13.00 18.15
CA LYS A 41 4.43 14.11 18.89
C LYS A 41 3.74 15.43 18.56
N ASP A 42 3.34 15.63 17.31
CA ASP A 42 2.63 16.85 16.90
C ASP A 42 1.23 16.88 17.50
N ILE A 43 0.53 15.74 17.53
CA ILE A 43 -0.78 15.61 18.18
C ILE A 43 -0.65 15.72 19.70
N ALA A 44 0.47 15.32 20.29
CA ALA A 44 0.74 15.50 21.71
C ALA A 44 0.81 16.99 22.14
N ASN A 45 0.94 17.93 21.20
CA ASN A 45 0.89 19.36 21.48
C ASN A 45 -0.48 19.82 21.99
N PHE A 46 -1.53 18.99 21.90
CA PHE A 46 -2.81 19.19 22.59
C PHE A 46 -2.72 18.91 24.12
N PHE A 47 -1.56 19.14 24.73
CA PHE A 47 -1.28 18.93 26.15
C PHE A 47 -1.55 17.51 26.64
N VAL A 48 -1.27 16.50 25.80
CA VAL A 48 -1.45 15.08 26.13
C VAL A 48 -0.17 14.29 25.91
N SER A 49 -0.02 13.18 26.63
CA SER A 49 1.14 12.29 26.41
C SER A 49 1.00 11.51 25.10
N ASN A 50 2.14 11.11 24.52
CA ASN A 50 2.17 10.17 23.37
C ASN A 50 1.38 8.88 23.64
N HIS A 51 1.41 8.38 24.88
CA HIS A 51 0.66 7.19 25.29
C HIS A 51 -0.85 7.42 25.26
N THR A 52 -1.30 8.62 25.60
CA THR A 52 -2.71 9.00 25.53
C THR A 52 -3.18 9.01 24.08
N VAL A 53 -2.42 9.64 23.16
CA VAL A 53 -2.72 9.65 21.72
C VAL A 53 -2.78 8.21 21.17
N LEU A 54 -1.82 7.36 21.55
CA LEU A 54 -1.80 5.94 21.20
C LEU A 54 -3.03 5.18 21.71
N LYS A 55 -3.48 5.46 22.93
CA LYS A 55 -4.65 4.81 23.51
C LYS A 55 -5.91 5.20 22.73
N ILE A 56 -6.09 6.49 22.44
CA ILE A 56 -7.21 6.99 21.63
C ILE A 56 -7.19 6.36 20.24
N GLN A 57 -6.04 6.34 19.57
CA GLN A 57 -5.88 5.67 18.29
C GLN A 57 -6.31 4.20 18.34
N LYS A 58 -5.88 3.45 19.37
CA LYS A 58 -6.27 2.03 19.54
C LYS A 58 -7.77 1.86 19.78
N GLU A 59 -8.41 2.75 20.54
CA GLU A 59 -9.85 2.70 20.75
C GLU A 59 -10.62 2.98 19.44
N LEU A 60 -10.17 3.95 18.63
CA LEU A 60 -10.75 4.20 17.29
C LEU A 60 -10.65 2.98 16.36
N VAL A 61 -9.52 2.27 16.40
CA VAL A 61 -9.36 1.04 15.62
C VAL A 61 -10.32 -0.06 16.08
N LYS A 62 -10.63 -0.15 17.39
CA LYS A 62 -11.60 -1.13 17.92
C LYS A 62 -13.04 -0.82 17.53
N THR A 63 -13.39 0.46 17.38
CA THR A 63 -14.75 0.86 16.96
C THR A 63 -14.96 0.66 15.47
N HIS A 64 -13.89 0.58 14.67
CA HIS A 64 -13.96 0.28 13.25
C HIS A 64 -14.51 -1.13 13.00
N LYS A 65 -15.68 -1.19 12.34
CA LYS A 65 -16.27 -2.45 11.88
C LYS A 65 -16.10 -2.55 10.36
N PRO A 66 -15.34 -3.54 9.86
CA PRO A 66 -15.18 -3.72 8.43
C PRO A 66 -16.52 -4.04 7.75
N ASN A 67 -16.80 -3.37 6.64
CA ASN A 67 -18.03 -3.52 5.89
C ASN A 67 -17.92 -4.64 4.83
N PHE A 68 -18.40 -5.85 5.15
CA PHE A 68 -18.41 -6.97 4.20
C PHE A 68 -19.61 -6.99 3.23
N SER A 69 -20.45 -5.95 3.24
CA SER A 69 -21.61 -5.86 2.34
C SER A 69 -21.26 -5.22 0.98
N TYR A 70 -20.20 -4.42 0.94
CA TYR A 70 -19.74 -3.69 -0.24
C TYR A 70 -18.39 -4.22 -0.73
N LEU A 71 -18.25 -4.37 -2.05
CA LEU A 71 -17.00 -4.67 -2.72
C LEU A 71 -17.03 -3.91 -4.05
N PRO A 72 -15.95 -3.23 -4.44
CA PRO A 72 -15.94 -2.41 -5.64
C PRO A 72 -16.01 -3.27 -6.91
N ARG A 73 -16.43 -2.64 -8.00
CA ARG A 73 -16.47 -3.29 -9.31
C ARG A 73 -15.08 -3.49 -9.89
N VAL A 74 -14.21 -2.49 -9.68
CA VAL A 74 -12.79 -2.51 -10.02
C VAL A 74 -12.01 -2.50 -8.71
N LEU A 75 -11.26 -3.56 -8.44
CA LEU A 75 -10.37 -3.62 -7.29
C LEU A 75 -8.93 -3.64 -7.80
N CYS A 76 -8.11 -2.72 -7.32
CA CYS A 76 -6.68 -2.67 -7.58
C CYS A 76 -5.94 -3.22 -6.37
N VAL A 77 -5.05 -4.19 -6.57
CA VAL A 77 -4.25 -4.81 -5.51
C VAL A 77 -2.77 -4.66 -5.85
N ASP A 78 -2.00 -4.12 -4.93
CA ASP A 78 -0.54 -4.00 -5.03
C ASP A 78 0.12 -4.41 -3.70
N GLU A 79 1.42 -4.67 -3.72
CA GLU A 79 2.21 -5.04 -2.55
C GLU A 79 3.19 -3.93 -2.17
N PHE A 80 3.25 -3.60 -0.89
CA PHE A 80 4.19 -2.62 -0.36
C PHE A 80 4.94 -3.18 0.84
N LYS A 81 6.16 -2.66 1.07
CA LYS A 81 6.95 -3.02 2.25
C LYS A 81 6.33 -2.35 3.47
N SER A 82 5.87 -3.17 4.40
CA SER A 82 5.33 -2.69 5.67
C SER A 82 6.46 -2.36 6.65
N THR A 83 6.14 -1.59 7.69
CA THR A 83 7.11 -1.22 8.71
C THR A 83 7.60 -2.45 9.49
N SER A 84 8.77 -2.32 10.14
CA SER A 84 9.49 -3.39 10.86
C SER A 84 8.69 -4.10 11.97
N SER A 85 7.52 -3.60 12.33
CA SER A 85 6.59 -4.22 13.28
C SER A 85 5.69 -5.31 12.68
N CYS A 86 5.62 -5.43 11.35
CA CYS A 86 4.85 -6.50 10.71
C CYS A 86 5.66 -7.79 10.68
N LYS A 87 5.07 -8.91 11.12
CA LYS A 87 5.71 -10.24 11.14
C LYS A 87 6.15 -10.71 9.75
N ILE A 88 5.60 -10.12 8.70
CA ILE A 88 5.87 -10.39 7.30
C ILE A 88 6.32 -9.08 6.65
N ALA A 89 7.40 -9.12 5.87
CA ALA A 89 8.05 -7.93 5.33
C ALA A 89 7.19 -7.09 4.35
N MET A 90 6.04 -7.62 3.88
CA MET A 90 5.21 -7.00 2.85
C MET A 90 3.72 -7.21 3.14
N SER A 91 2.96 -6.15 2.91
CA SER A 91 1.51 -6.08 3.05
C SER A 91 0.88 -5.77 1.69
N SER A 92 -0.41 -6.08 1.53
CA SER A 92 -1.16 -5.77 0.33
C SER A 92 -2.02 -4.54 0.54
N ILE A 93 -1.99 -3.60 -0.39
CA ILE A 93 -2.90 -2.45 -0.44
C ILE A 93 -3.96 -2.71 -1.50
N CYS A 94 -5.21 -2.47 -1.13
CA CYS A 94 -6.38 -2.62 -1.98
C CYS A 94 -7.03 -1.25 -2.18
N VAL A 95 -7.28 -0.88 -3.43
CA VAL A 95 -7.84 0.42 -3.83
C VAL A 95 -9.08 0.18 -4.69
N ASP A 96 -10.13 0.96 -4.46
CA ASP A 96 -11.28 1.01 -5.36
C ASP A 96 -10.84 1.74 -6.64
N GLY A 97 -10.77 1.01 -7.75
CA GLY A 97 -10.30 1.56 -9.02
C GLY A 97 -11.31 2.46 -9.73
N GLU A 98 -12.57 2.50 -9.28
CA GLU A 98 -13.57 3.45 -9.80
C GLU A 98 -13.52 4.77 -9.03
N GLN A 99 -13.42 4.71 -7.70
CA GLN A 99 -13.40 5.91 -6.84
C GLN A 99 -11.98 6.45 -6.61
N ASN A 100 -10.94 5.67 -6.90
CA ASN A 100 -9.54 5.96 -6.53
C ASN A 100 -9.34 6.14 -5.02
N GLU A 101 -10.16 5.45 -4.21
CA GLU A 101 -10.09 5.51 -2.75
C GLU A 101 -9.47 4.24 -2.17
N LEU A 102 -8.79 4.40 -1.04
CA LEU A 102 -8.28 3.26 -0.28
C LEU A 102 -9.46 2.37 0.13
N PHE A 103 -9.47 1.14 -0.37
CA PHE A 103 -10.46 0.15 0.02
C PHE A 103 -10.02 -0.54 1.32
N GLU A 104 -8.82 -1.11 1.34
CA GLU A 104 -8.34 -1.87 2.49
C GLU A 104 -6.82 -2.06 2.48
N ILE A 105 -6.23 -2.29 3.65
CA ILE A 105 -4.83 -2.71 3.82
C ILE A 105 -4.83 -4.08 4.49
N LEU A 106 -4.21 -5.07 3.83
CA LEU A 106 -4.05 -6.42 4.34
C LEU A 106 -2.62 -6.61 4.81
N GLU A 107 -2.44 -6.94 6.09
CA GLU A 107 -1.10 -7.07 6.70
C GLU A 107 -0.25 -8.17 6.05
N ASP A 108 -0.88 -9.21 5.50
CA ASP A 108 -0.22 -10.37 4.90
C ASP A 108 -0.52 -10.48 3.41
N ARG A 109 0.53 -10.39 2.59
CA ARG A 109 0.42 -10.53 1.13
C ARG A 109 0.17 -11.96 0.63
N ARG A 110 0.33 -12.99 1.47
CA ARG A 110 0.21 -14.37 1.02
C ARG A 110 -1.19 -14.65 0.50
N LEU A 111 -1.25 -15.32 -0.65
CA LEU A 111 -2.49 -15.73 -1.32
C LEU A 111 -3.51 -16.37 -0.36
N SER A 112 -3.07 -17.26 0.52
CA SER A 112 -3.94 -17.95 1.48
C SER A 112 -4.66 -17.00 2.45
N GLN A 113 -3.98 -15.93 2.90
CA GLN A 113 -4.59 -14.93 3.76
C GLN A 113 -5.55 -14.03 2.98
N GLN A 114 -5.18 -13.64 1.76
CA GLN A 114 -6.08 -12.88 0.90
C GLN A 114 -7.37 -13.67 0.59
N ILE A 115 -7.27 -14.96 0.27
CA ILE A 115 -8.44 -15.84 0.09
C ILE A 115 -9.28 -15.86 1.37
N LYS A 116 -8.67 -16.13 2.52
CA LYS A 116 -9.37 -16.16 3.81
C LYS A 116 -10.12 -14.86 4.08
N HIS A 117 -9.50 -13.73 3.79
CA HIS A 117 -10.09 -12.42 3.97
C HIS A 117 -11.30 -12.20 3.06
N PHE A 118 -11.11 -12.34 1.74
CA PHE A 118 -12.18 -12.07 0.78
C PHE A 118 -13.32 -13.09 0.83
N MET A 119 -13.09 -14.31 1.34
CA MET A 119 -14.15 -15.29 1.55
C MET A 119 -15.15 -14.90 2.65
N ARG A 120 -14.86 -13.88 3.47
CA ARG A 120 -15.81 -13.29 4.43
C ARG A 120 -16.94 -12.52 3.73
N PHE A 121 -16.73 -12.07 2.49
CA PHE A 121 -17.76 -11.42 1.69
C PHE A 121 -18.75 -12.46 1.15
N SER A 122 -20.04 -12.11 1.18
CA SER A 122 -21.07 -12.97 0.61
C SER A 122 -20.78 -13.28 -0.85
N ARG A 123 -21.20 -14.46 -1.33
CA ARG A 123 -21.03 -14.84 -2.74
C ARG A 123 -21.69 -13.82 -3.68
N LYS A 124 -22.83 -13.24 -3.28
CA LYS A 124 -23.53 -12.18 -4.04
C LYS A 124 -22.66 -10.94 -4.17
N THR A 125 -21.98 -10.53 -3.10
CA THR A 125 -21.06 -9.38 -3.11
C THR A 125 -19.83 -9.66 -3.96
N ARG A 126 -19.21 -10.84 -3.83
CA ARG A 126 -18.03 -11.23 -4.62
C ARG A 126 -18.28 -11.29 -6.12
N LYS A 127 -19.51 -11.63 -6.55
CA LYS A 127 -19.91 -11.60 -7.97
C LYS A 127 -20.01 -10.18 -8.56
N LYS A 128 -20.05 -9.12 -7.74
CA LYS A 128 -20.13 -7.74 -8.23
C LYS A 128 -18.80 -7.22 -8.78
N LEU A 129 -17.68 -7.79 -8.31
CA LEU A 129 -16.34 -7.44 -8.78
C LEU A 129 -16.17 -7.98 -10.20
N LYS A 130 -15.87 -7.08 -11.13
CA LYS A 130 -15.70 -7.38 -12.56
C LYS A 130 -14.24 -7.37 -12.98
N TYR A 131 -13.43 -6.50 -12.38
CA TYR A 131 -12.03 -6.33 -12.75
C TYR A 131 -11.17 -6.37 -11.49
N LEU A 132 -10.14 -7.21 -11.52
CA LEU A 132 -9.10 -7.26 -10.51
C LEU A 132 -7.79 -6.83 -11.16
N VAL A 133 -7.33 -5.63 -10.84
CA VAL A 133 -6.06 -5.07 -11.32
C VAL A 133 -4.95 -5.50 -10.37
N MET A 134 -3.93 -6.19 -10.86
CA MET A 134 -2.83 -6.68 -10.02
C MET A 134 -1.54 -6.89 -10.81
N ASP A 135 -0.45 -7.20 -10.09
CA ASP A 135 0.83 -7.61 -10.69
C ASP A 135 0.77 -9.04 -11.27
N MET A 136 1.72 -9.37 -12.14
CA MET A 136 1.85 -10.64 -12.88
C MET A 136 2.37 -11.80 -12.03
N ASN A 137 1.79 -12.04 -10.86
CA ASN A 137 2.13 -13.20 -10.06
C ASN A 137 1.19 -14.37 -10.39
N ALA A 138 1.77 -15.47 -10.90
CA ALA A 138 1.06 -16.66 -11.34
C ALA A 138 0.15 -17.29 -10.26
N SER A 139 0.49 -17.11 -8.98
CA SER A 139 -0.32 -17.63 -7.87
C SER A 139 -1.71 -16.97 -7.76
N TYR A 140 -1.88 -15.74 -8.27
CA TYR A 140 -3.17 -15.04 -8.19
C TYR A 140 -4.22 -15.54 -9.20
N GLY A 141 -3.83 -16.32 -10.22
CA GLY A 141 -4.81 -16.98 -11.09
C GLY A 141 -5.77 -17.87 -10.30
N GLN A 142 -5.26 -18.54 -9.27
CA GLN A 142 -6.06 -19.37 -8.36
C GLN A 142 -6.99 -18.54 -7.45
N LEU A 143 -6.58 -17.31 -7.10
CA LEU A 143 -7.38 -16.40 -6.28
C LEU A 143 -8.73 -16.12 -6.93
N ILE A 144 -8.73 -15.78 -8.22
CA ILE A 144 -9.94 -15.34 -8.92
C ILE A 144 -10.91 -16.47 -9.12
N GLN A 145 -10.42 -17.64 -9.55
CA GLN A 145 -11.28 -18.81 -9.71
C GLN A 145 -11.98 -19.19 -8.41
N THR A 146 -11.31 -19.03 -7.27
CA THR A 146 -11.84 -19.40 -5.95
C THR A 146 -12.73 -18.31 -5.35
N VAL A 147 -12.29 -17.05 -5.42
CA VAL A 147 -12.86 -15.92 -4.66
C VAL A 147 -13.77 -15.06 -5.53
N PHE A 148 -13.39 -14.74 -6.76
CA PHE A 148 -14.09 -13.77 -7.61
C PHE A 148 -14.53 -14.41 -8.94
N PRO A 149 -15.59 -15.24 -8.92
CA PRO A 149 -15.93 -16.09 -10.06
C PRO A 149 -16.36 -15.33 -11.33
N CYS A 150 -16.65 -14.03 -11.24
CA CYS A 150 -17.07 -13.19 -12.36
C CYS A 150 -16.03 -12.13 -12.75
N ALA A 151 -14.86 -12.15 -12.11
CA ALA A 151 -13.83 -11.14 -12.31
C ALA A 151 -12.83 -11.54 -13.39
N VAL A 152 -12.34 -10.53 -14.13
CA VAL A 152 -11.27 -10.64 -15.10
C VAL A 152 -9.99 -10.03 -14.51
N ILE A 153 -8.86 -10.73 -14.67
CA ILE A 153 -7.54 -10.16 -14.33
C ILE A 153 -7.20 -9.07 -15.33
N VAL A 154 -6.84 -7.91 -14.81
CA VAL A 154 -6.20 -6.87 -15.60
C VAL A 154 -4.80 -6.69 -15.07
N THR A 155 -3.81 -6.88 -15.93
CA THR A 155 -2.41 -6.66 -15.53
C THR A 155 -2.15 -5.17 -15.32
N ASN A 156 -1.54 -4.83 -14.19
CA ASN A 156 -1.10 -3.47 -13.91
C ASN A 156 -0.04 -3.03 -14.94
N ARG A 157 -0.37 -1.98 -15.72
CA ARG A 157 0.49 -1.43 -16.77
C ARG A 157 1.82 -0.93 -16.24
N PHE A 158 1.86 -0.41 -15.02
CA PHE A 158 3.10 0.07 -14.43
C PHE A 158 4.14 -1.06 -14.28
N HIS A 159 3.71 -2.23 -13.82
CA HIS A 159 4.62 -3.39 -13.72
C HIS A 159 5.05 -3.88 -15.10
N ILE A 160 4.16 -3.87 -16.11
CA ILE A 160 4.54 -4.21 -17.49
C ILE A 160 5.68 -3.31 -17.97
N PHE A 161 5.52 -1.98 -17.86
CA PHE A 161 6.56 -1.04 -18.25
C PHE A 161 7.85 -1.25 -17.44
N GLN A 162 7.72 -1.44 -16.13
CA GLN A 162 8.87 -1.71 -15.26
C GLN A 162 9.62 -2.98 -15.66
N HIS A 163 8.92 -4.06 -16.02
CA HIS A 163 9.51 -5.32 -16.48
C HIS A 163 10.22 -5.15 -17.83
N ILE A 164 9.58 -4.48 -18.79
CA ILE A 164 10.18 -4.21 -20.11
C ILE A 164 11.47 -3.40 -19.94
N THR A 165 11.42 -2.30 -19.17
CA THR A 165 12.58 -1.45 -18.88
C THR A 165 13.72 -2.23 -18.22
N ARG A 166 13.42 -3.09 -17.25
CA ARG A 166 14.43 -3.93 -16.58
C ARG A 166 15.05 -4.93 -17.54
N PHE A 167 14.23 -5.63 -18.33
CA PHE A 167 14.69 -6.60 -19.31
C PHE A 167 15.59 -5.95 -20.35
N PHE A 168 15.19 -4.79 -20.88
CA PHE A 168 15.97 -4.06 -21.86
C PHE A 168 17.34 -3.64 -21.29
N ASN A 169 17.38 -3.16 -20.05
CA ASN A 169 18.63 -2.86 -19.36
C ASN A 169 19.52 -4.09 -19.16
N GLN A 170 18.95 -5.24 -18.79
CA GLN A 170 19.69 -6.49 -18.65
C GLN A 170 20.27 -6.95 -19.99
N LEU A 171 19.47 -6.88 -21.06
CA LEU A 171 19.92 -7.21 -22.41
C LEU A 171 21.05 -6.28 -22.85
N ARG A 172 20.91 -4.97 -22.64
CA ARG A 172 21.95 -3.97 -22.91
C ARG A 172 23.24 -4.32 -22.17
N VAL A 173 23.18 -4.64 -20.87
CA VAL A 173 24.37 -5.01 -20.08
C VAL A 173 24.99 -6.31 -20.60
N LYS A 174 24.16 -7.30 -20.97
CA LYS A 174 24.62 -8.57 -21.54
C LYS A 174 25.39 -8.35 -22.84
N VAL A 175 24.82 -7.58 -23.77
CA VAL A 175 25.43 -7.23 -25.06
C VAL A 175 26.67 -6.36 -24.84
N MET A 176 26.59 -5.35 -23.98
CA MET A 176 27.72 -4.48 -23.61
C MET A 176 28.90 -5.33 -23.13
N ASN A 177 28.69 -6.31 -22.23
CA ASN A 177 29.75 -7.14 -21.69
C ASN A 177 30.38 -8.11 -22.70
N GLN A 178 29.71 -8.43 -23.82
CA GLN A 178 30.31 -9.21 -24.92
C GLN A 178 31.45 -8.45 -25.61
N PHE A 179 31.39 -7.12 -25.60
CA PHE A 179 32.41 -6.23 -26.18
C PHE A 179 33.52 -5.85 -25.19
N ARG A 180 33.56 -6.48 -24.01
CA ARG A 180 34.58 -6.23 -23.00
C ARG A 180 35.86 -7.00 -23.32
N THR A 181 36.49 -6.64 -24.44
CA THR A 181 37.69 -7.28 -25.00
C THR A 181 38.87 -6.30 -25.07
N GLY A 182 40.06 -6.80 -25.45
CA GLY A 182 41.26 -5.98 -25.68
C GLY A 182 41.27 -5.22 -27.02
N ASP A 183 40.36 -5.55 -27.95
CA ASP A 183 40.24 -4.85 -29.24
C ASP A 183 39.62 -3.44 -29.06
N THR A 184 40.33 -2.43 -29.56
CA THR A 184 39.94 -1.02 -29.58
C THR A 184 38.57 -0.78 -30.24
N LYS A 185 38.20 -1.53 -31.29
CA LYS A 185 36.92 -1.33 -31.99
C LYS A 185 35.73 -1.78 -31.13
N GLU A 186 35.85 -2.92 -30.48
CA GLU A 186 34.83 -3.45 -29.59
C GLU A 186 34.74 -2.64 -28.29
N GLN A 187 35.86 -2.13 -27.76
CA GLN A 187 35.82 -1.20 -26.62
C GLN A 187 35.02 0.07 -26.91
N LYS A 188 35.13 0.64 -28.12
CA LYS A 188 34.29 1.79 -28.51
C LYS A 188 32.79 1.45 -28.43
N ARG A 189 32.38 0.25 -28.87
CA ARG A 189 30.98 -0.21 -28.74
C ARG A 189 30.55 -0.39 -27.29
N TYR A 190 31.42 -0.96 -26.45
CA TYR A 190 31.21 -1.05 -25.00
C TYR A 190 30.94 0.34 -24.40
N HIS A 191 31.81 1.32 -24.69
CA HIS A 191 31.68 2.68 -24.16
C HIS A 191 30.41 3.38 -24.66
N ARG A 192 30.03 3.22 -25.94
CA ARG A 192 28.76 3.75 -26.47
C ARG A 192 27.55 3.17 -25.71
N LEU A 193 27.46 1.85 -25.57
CA LEU A 193 26.36 1.20 -24.82
C LEU A 193 26.34 1.57 -23.34
N LYS A 194 27.50 1.85 -22.74
CA LYS A 194 27.61 2.30 -21.35
C LYS A 194 27.22 3.77 -21.18
N HIS A 195 27.65 4.64 -22.09
CA HIS A 195 27.42 6.09 -22.02
C HIS A 195 25.97 6.44 -22.32
N TYR A 196 25.43 5.92 -23.42
CA TYR A 196 24.09 6.24 -23.91
C TYR A 196 22.98 5.35 -23.33
N TRP A 197 23.21 4.69 -22.19
CA TRP A 197 22.24 3.75 -21.62
C TRP A 197 20.85 4.36 -21.37
N LYS A 198 20.79 5.67 -21.09
CA LYS A 198 19.54 6.41 -20.87
C LYS A 198 18.72 6.62 -22.13
N LEU A 199 19.34 6.66 -23.31
CA LEU A 199 18.62 6.86 -24.59
C LEU A 199 17.62 5.72 -24.83
N PHE A 200 18.01 4.50 -24.49
CA PHE A 200 17.15 3.31 -24.59
C PHE A 200 15.92 3.33 -23.67
N LEU A 201 15.90 4.23 -22.68
CA LEU A 201 14.80 4.38 -21.72
C LEU A 201 14.08 5.72 -21.87
N LYS A 202 14.52 6.56 -22.83
CA LYS A 202 13.92 7.85 -23.11
C LYS A 202 12.66 7.63 -23.94
N ASP A 203 11.66 8.45 -23.67
CA ASP A 203 10.46 8.52 -24.49
C ASP A 203 10.84 8.85 -25.93
N SER A 204 10.24 8.18 -26.91
CA SER A 204 10.56 8.36 -28.34
C SER A 204 10.43 9.81 -28.76
N ASP A 205 9.42 10.50 -28.23
CA ASP A 205 9.09 11.88 -28.56
C ASP A 205 10.09 12.88 -27.99
N LYS A 206 10.97 12.41 -27.09
CA LYS A 206 12.00 13.21 -26.43
C LYS A 206 13.40 12.84 -26.89
N VAL A 207 13.57 11.90 -27.83
CA VAL A 207 14.90 11.58 -28.38
C VAL A 207 15.26 12.64 -29.41
N ASP A 208 16.25 13.47 -29.09
CA ASP A 208 16.83 14.40 -30.07
C ASP A 208 17.51 13.57 -31.17
N THR A 209 17.01 13.69 -32.40
CA THR A 209 17.49 12.93 -33.56
C THR A 209 18.95 13.21 -33.91
N ASP A 210 19.50 14.35 -33.45
CA ASP A 210 20.89 14.72 -33.70
C ASP A 210 21.90 13.82 -32.97
N ALA A 211 21.52 13.23 -31.83
CA ALA A 211 22.36 12.25 -31.12
C ALA A 211 22.38 10.87 -31.81
N SER A 212 21.46 10.62 -32.75
CA SER A 212 21.34 9.33 -33.46
C SER A 212 22.37 9.20 -34.60
N ILE A 213 22.95 10.31 -35.07
CA ILE A 213 23.89 10.36 -36.19
C ILE A 213 25.29 9.85 -35.77
N GLU A 214 25.67 9.91 -34.48
CA GLU A 214 26.97 9.44 -33.99
C GLU A 214 27.02 7.93 -33.62
N LEU A 215 25.89 7.22 -33.78
CA LEU A 215 25.79 5.78 -33.50
C LEU A 215 26.08 4.88 -34.72
N GLY A 216 26.31 5.47 -35.90
CA GLY A 216 26.84 4.80 -37.09
C GLY A 216 28.25 4.24 -36.93
#